data_AF-A0AAW1HR30-F1
#
_entry.id   AF-A0AAW1HR30-F1
#
_cell.length_a   1.000
_cell.length_b   1.000
_cell.length_c   1.000
_cell.angle_alpha   90.00
_cell.angle_beta   90.00
_cell.angle_gamma   90.00
#
_symmetry.space_group_name_H-M   'P 1'
#
loop_
_entity.id
_entity.type
_entity.pdbx_description
1 polymer ?
#
loop_
_entity_poly.entity_id
_entity_poly.type
_entity_poly.pdbx_seq_one_letter_code
_entity_poly.pdbx_strand_id
1 'polypeptide(L)'
;MSSSGGTSSSFNTKAANWLGYSEKLEFLFNQSPANMAFEEFISCILEAAKENIPYHKSSFKFNPCPWWDEQCSRMVKLEEVFNEEISCG
;
A
#
# COMPACT_ATOMS: atom_id res chain seq x y z
N MET A 1 -23.35 4.75 6.81
CA MET A 1 -22.18 5.25 7.57
C MET A 1 -21.05 4.27 7.31
N SER A 2 -19.96 4.77 6.74
CA SER A 2 -18.85 4.04 6.13
C SER A 2 -18.05 3.19 7.12
N SER A 3 -17.49 2.08 6.66
CA SER A 3 -16.26 1.51 7.22
C SER A 3 -15.49 0.81 6.11
N SER A 4 -14.68 1.60 5.41
CA SER A 4 -13.71 1.14 4.42
C SER A 4 -12.66 0.31 5.14
N GLY A 5 -12.66 -1.01 4.93
CA GLY A 5 -11.58 -1.91 5.33
C GLY A 5 -10.35 -1.66 4.45
N GLY A 6 -9.66 -0.55 4.68
CA GLY A 6 -8.41 -0.25 4.00
C GLY A 6 -7.37 -1.27 4.40
N THR A 7 -6.90 -2.07 3.44
CA THR A 7 -5.63 -2.77 3.60
C THR A 7 -4.57 -1.69 3.81
N SER A 8 -4.12 -1.54 5.05
CA SER A 8 -3.04 -0.62 5.40
C SER A 8 -1.76 -1.15 4.77
N SER A 9 -1.55 -0.78 3.51
CA SER A 9 -0.29 -0.98 2.80
C SER A 9 0.73 -0.06 3.46
N SER A 10 1.38 -0.57 4.50
CA SER A 10 2.44 0.14 5.18
C SER A 10 3.77 -0.08 4.45
N PHE A 11 4.56 0.99 4.34
CA PHE A 11 5.92 0.91 3.82
C PHE A 11 6.80 0.03 4.72
N ASN A 12 7.56 -0.89 4.12
CA ASN A 12 8.57 -1.65 4.85
C ASN A 12 9.88 -0.87 4.92
N THR A 13 9.98 0.01 5.90
CA THR A 13 11.16 0.87 6.14
C THR A 13 12.44 0.09 6.45
N LYS A 14 12.35 -1.18 6.88
CA LYS A 14 13.51 -2.03 7.14
C LYS A 14 14.13 -2.59 5.86
N ALA A 15 13.34 -2.72 4.80
CA ALA A 15 13.79 -3.18 3.48
C ALA A 15 13.97 -2.02 2.50
N ALA A 16 13.91 -0.78 2.98
CA ALA A 16 14.07 0.42 2.16
C ALA A 16 15.52 0.55 1.66
N ASN A 17 15.67 0.95 0.40
CA ASN A 17 16.94 1.46 -0.12
C ASN A 17 17.07 2.95 0.24
N TRP A 18 17.56 3.23 1.45
CA TRP A 18 17.69 4.61 1.94
C TRP A 18 18.66 5.46 1.14
N LEU A 19 19.71 4.85 0.58
CA LEU A 19 20.67 5.56 -0.27
C LEU A 19 19.98 6.03 -1.56
N GLY A 20 19.32 5.11 -2.28
CA GLY A 20 18.57 5.46 -3.50
C GLY A 20 17.43 6.44 -3.24
N TYR A 21 16.76 6.33 -2.08
CA TYR A 21 15.76 7.31 -1.64
C TYR A 21 16.36 8.72 -1.49
N SER A 22 17.52 8.84 -0.82
CA SER A 22 18.18 10.13 -0.62
C SER A 22 18.69 10.75 -1.92
N GLU A 23 19.29 9.95 -2.81
CA GLU A 23 19.77 10.39 -4.13
C GLU A 23 18.61 10.90 -4.99
N LYS A 24 17.47 10.20 -4.97
CA LYS A 24 16.27 10.62 -5.70
C LYS A 24 15.69 11.91 -5.15
N LEU A 25 15.63 12.09 -3.82
CA LEU A 25 15.18 13.35 -3.22
C LEU A 25 16.07 14.52 -3.61
N GLU A 26 17.38 14.33 -3.56
CA GLU A 26 18.36 15.35 -3.95
C GLU A 26 18.18 15.74 -5.43
N PHE A 27 18.01 14.75 -6.32
CA PHE A 27 17.72 14.99 -7.73
C PHE A 27 16.43 15.78 -7.95
N LEU A 28 15.34 15.43 -7.26
CA LEU A 28 14.04 16.10 -7.38
C LEU A 28 14.09 17.53 -6.85
N PHE A 29 14.68 17.75 -5.67
CA PHE A 29 14.75 19.07 -5.06
C PHE A 29 15.73 20.00 -5.76
N ASN A 30 16.83 19.50 -6.33
CA ASN A 30 17.74 20.32 -7.13
C ASN A 30 17.12 20.83 -8.44
N GLN A 31 16.10 20.15 -8.97
CA GLN A 31 15.36 20.59 -10.15
C GLN A 31 14.15 21.45 -9.83
N SER A 32 13.82 21.57 -8.54
CA SER A 32 12.61 22.22 -8.11
C SER A 32 12.81 23.72 -7.87
N PRO A 33 11.77 24.55 -8.11
CA PRO A 33 11.84 25.96 -7.78
C PRO A 33 11.95 26.15 -6.26
N ALA A 34 12.66 27.20 -5.84
CA ALA A 34 12.85 27.53 -4.42
C ALA A 34 11.53 27.77 -3.66
N ASN A 35 10.44 28.03 -4.39
CA ASN A 35 9.12 28.37 -3.85
C ASN A 35 8.09 27.26 -4.13
N MET A 36 8.52 26.01 -4.09
CA MET A 36 7.65 24.85 -4.32
C MET A 36 6.41 24.87 -3.40
N ALA A 37 5.24 24.56 -3.95
CA ALA A 37 4.03 24.40 -3.16
C ALA A 37 4.14 23.18 -2.22
N PHE A 38 3.48 23.23 -1.07
CA PHE A 38 3.57 22.14 -0.09
C PHE A 38 3.05 20.80 -0.65
N GLU A 39 2.01 20.83 -1.48
CA GLU A 39 1.46 19.65 -2.15
C GLU A 39 2.44 19.01 -3.13
N GLU A 40 3.22 19.82 -3.85
CA GLU A 40 4.27 19.36 -4.75
C GLU A 40 5.43 18.74 -3.96
N PHE A 41 5.77 19.32 -2.81
CA PHE A 41 6.79 18.79 -1.90
C PHE A 41 6.42 17.41 -1.39
N ILE A 42 5.19 17.25 -0.91
CA ILE A 42 4.64 15.96 -0.49
C ILE A 42 4.70 14.96 -1.65
N SER A 43 4.35 15.39 -2.87
CA SER A 43 4.36 14.53 -4.06
C SER A 43 5.77 14.02 -4.38
N CYS A 44 6.80 14.88 -4.32
CA CYS A 44 8.19 14.50 -4.52
C CYS A 44 8.66 13.44 -3.49
N ILE A 45 8.30 13.65 -2.22
CA ILE A 45 8.63 12.70 -1.15
C ILE A 45 7.97 11.34 -1.37
N LEU A 46 6.69 11.34 -1.76
CA LEU A 46 5.93 10.12 -2.01
C LEU A 46 6.43 9.38 -3.26
N GLU A 47 6.85 10.10 -4.30
CA GLU A 47 7.46 9.51 -5.49
C GLU A 47 8.76 8.79 -5.13
N ALA A 48 9.68 9.48 -4.44
CA ALA A 48 10.93 8.89 -4.01
C ALA A 48 10.70 7.66 -3.11
N ALA A 49 9.70 7.72 -2.22
CA ALA A 49 9.33 6.62 -1.33
C ALA A 49 8.75 5.42 -2.09
N LYS A 50 7.90 5.64 -3.10
CA LYS A 50 7.32 4.55 -3.92
C LYS A 50 8.36 3.76 -4.68
N GLU A 51 9.39 4.42 -5.19
CA GLU A 51 10.45 3.77 -5.97
C GLU A 51 11.44 3.01 -5.08
N ASN A 52 11.70 3.48 -3.86
CA ASN A 52 12.81 3.01 -3.03
C ASN A 52 12.40 2.27 -1.75
N ILE A 53 11.12 2.36 -1.33
CA ILE A 53 10.62 1.72 -0.12
C ILE A 53 9.58 0.67 -0.53
N PRO A 54 9.92 -0.63 -0.46
CA PRO A 54 8.98 -1.67 -0.82
C PRO A 54 7.79 -1.68 0.14
N TYR A 55 6.60 -1.91 -0.40
CA TYR A 55 5.40 -2.10 0.41
C TYR A 55 5.48 -3.42 1.18
N HIS A 56 4.95 -3.43 2.40
CA HIS A 56 4.78 -4.66 3.15
C HIS A 56 3.77 -5.55 2.39
N LYS A 57 4.28 -6.57 1.70
CA LYS A 57 3.43 -7.65 1.21
C LYS A 57 2.94 -8.43 2.43
N SER A 58 1.82 -8.00 2.98
CA SER A 58 1.06 -8.83 3.92
C SER A 58 0.57 -10.04 3.14
N SER A 59 1.38 -11.07 3.01
CA SER A 59 0.86 -12.40 2.74
C SER A 59 0.16 -12.83 4.01
N PHE A 60 -1.10 -12.42 4.17
CA PHE A 60 -1.94 -12.91 5.25
C PHE A 60 -2.09 -14.41 5.00
N LYS A 61 -1.28 -15.22 5.67
CA LYS A 61 -1.48 -16.67 5.69
C LYS A 61 -2.67 -16.89 6.60
N PHE A 62 -3.85 -16.95 6.00
CA PHE A 62 -5.05 -17.36 6.70
C PHE A 62 -4.79 -18.74 7.29
N ASN A 63 -4.73 -18.82 8.62
CA ASN A 63 -4.51 -20.06 9.34
C ASN A 63 -5.85 -20.47 9.96
N PRO A 64 -6.66 -21.30 9.28
CA PRO A 64 -7.97 -21.67 9.76
C PRO A 64 -7.88 -22.30 11.16
N CYS A 65 -8.79 -21.90 12.05
CA CYS A 65 -8.95 -22.55 13.34
C CYS A 65 -9.30 -24.05 13.14
N PRO A 66 -9.06 -24.93 14.14
CA PRO A 66 -9.35 -26.36 14.02
C PRO A 66 -10.82 -26.70 13.70
N TRP A 67 -11.75 -25.78 13.96
CA TRP A 67 -13.18 -25.90 13.68
C TRP A 67 -13.61 -25.23 12.36
N TRP A 68 -12.65 -24.68 11.60
CA TRP A 68 -12.92 -24.08 10.31
C TRP A 68 -13.07 -25.17 9.25
N ASP A 69 -14.24 -25.23 8.63
CA ASP A 69 -14.56 -26.25 7.64
C ASP A 69 -14.59 -25.71 6.20
N GLU A 70 -14.87 -26.63 5.27
CA GLU A 70 -14.95 -26.31 3.85
C GLU A 70 -16.10 -25.35 3.54
N GLN A 71 -17.19 -25.39 4.32
CA GLN A 71 -18.33 -24.49 4.12
C GLN A 71 -17.98 -23.06 4.50
N CYS A 72 -17.31 -22.86 5.63
CA CYS A 72 -16.77 -21.56 6.04
C CYS A 72 -15.83 -20.99 4.97
N SER A 73 -14.97 -21.83 4.39
CA SER A 73 -14.05 -21.43 3.33
C SER A 73 -14.76 -20.99 2.04
N ARG A 74 -15.86 -21.68 1.67
CA ARG A 74 -16.65 -21.33 0.48
C ARG A 74 -17.40 -20.02 0.65
N MET A 75 -17.94 -19.75 1.84
CA MET A 75 -18.72 -18.54 2.11
C MET A 75 -17.86 -17.28 2.00
N VAL A 76 -16.65 -17.29 2.56
CA VAL A 76 -15.70 -16.16 2.46
C VAL A 76 -15.31 -15.88 1.01
N LYS A 77 -15.02 -16.93 0.23
CA LYS A 77 -14.68 -16.78 -1.20
C LYS A 77 -15.84 -16.24 -2.04
N LEU A 78 -17.08 -16.60 -1.70
CA LEU A 78 -18.26 -16.06 -2.39
C LEU A 78 -18.51 -14.59 -2.04
N GLU A 79 -18.26 -14.17 -0.79
CA GLU A 79 -18.30 -12.75 -0.40
C GLU A 79 -17.22 -11.91 -1.10
N GLU A 80 -16.02 -12.45 -1.30
CA GLU A 80 -14.96 -11.75 -2.05
C GLU A 80 -15.36 -11.52 -3.51
N VAL A 81 -15.88 -12.55 -4.21
CA VAL A 81 -16.32 -12.45 -5.61
C VAL A 81 -17.53 -11.50 -5.76
N PHE A 82 -18.49 -11.56 -4.82
CA PHE A 82 -19.65 -10.68 -4.85
C PHE A 82 -19.29 -9.20 -4.62
N ASN A 83 -18.33 -8.92 -3.75
CA ASN A 83 -17.84 -7.56 -3.54
C ASN A 83 -17.03 -7.03 -4.72
N GLU A 84 -16.31 -7.89 -5.45
CA GLU A 84 -15.62 -7.52 -6.69
C GLU A 84 -16.61 -7.17 -7.82
N GLU A 85 -17.73 -7.88 -7.94
CA GLU A 85 -18.75 -7.59 -8.96
C GLU A 85 -19.53 -6.29 -8.68
N ILE A 86 -19.78 -5.94 -7.41
CA ILE A 86 -20.47 -4.67 -7.06
C ILE A 86 -19.55 -3.45 -7.23
N SER A 87 -18.23 -3.59 -7.12
CA SER A 87 -17.30 -2.47 -7.28
C SER A 87 -17.05 -2.04 -8.74
N CYS A 88 -17.54 -2.81 -9.72
CA CYS A 88 -17.43 -2.51 -11.15
C CYS A 88 -18.77 -2.16 -11.82
N GLY A 89 -19.84 -1.97 -11.03
CA GLY A 89 -21.18 -1.57 -11.50
C GLY A 89 -21.48 -0.08 -11.31
#